data_AF-A0A511HGS3-F1
#
_entry.id   AF-A0A511HGS3-F1
#
_cell.length_a   1.000
_cell.length_b   1.000
_cell.length_c   1.000
_cell.angle_alpha   90.00
_cell.angle_beta   90.00
_cell.angle_gamma   90.00
#
_symmetry.space_group_name_H-M   'P 1'
#
loop_
_entity.id
_entity.type
_entity.pdbx_description
1 polymer ?
#
loop_
_entity_poly.entity_id
_entity_poly.type
_entity_poly.pdbx_seq_one_letter_code
_entity_poly.pdbx_strand_id
1 'polypeptide(L)'
;MLAVSFVVLACAPAIAQTGQWSQPTKTEQWSQPPQAQSPAPTPPAPGKGGPGQSQPGLGSSPTTTQQVAPRAMDNPEVVQPQGKVPAGMVGRWNLWVPGGIWYSTDGSRIYRNYAQGAAMNSLTIRANGTYSWGGTTGRLTEIRPWFAQPGERYFAVQLDADLKYMARHDAGKGKVDLFFWGVGGHAATGTR
;
A
#
# COMPACT_ATOMS: atom_id res chain seq x y z
N MET A 1 20.51 -65.68 4.74
CA MET A 1 19.34 -64.79 4.85
C MET A 1 19.85 -63.37 5.03
N LEU A 2 19.77 -62.53 3.99
CA LEU A 2 20.09 -61.10 4.07
C LEU A 2 18.83 -60.35 3.63
N ALA A 3 18.21 -59.63 4.57
CA ALA A 3 17.04 -58.79 4.30
C ALA A 3 17.52 -57.39 3.93
N VAL A 4 17.20 -56.94 2.72
CA VAL A 4 17.43 -55.58 2.24
C VAL A 4 16.19 -54.76 2.57
N SER A 5 16.32 -53.83 3.52
CA SER A 5 15.26 -52.86 3.85
C SER A 5 15.33 -51.67 2.89
N PHE A 6 14.33 -51.54 2.01
CA PHE A 6 14.09 -50.34 1.23
C PHE A 6 13.37 -49.29 2.09
N VAL A 7 14.04 -48.18 2.38
CA VAL A 7 13.37 -46.98 2.91
C VAL A 7 12.80 -46.22 1.71
N VAL A 8 11.47 -46.28 1.55
CA VAL A 8 10.75 -45.46 0.59
C VAL A 8 10.67 -44.04 1.17
N LEU A 9 11.43 -43.12 0.57
CA LEU A 9 11.36 -41.70 0.89
C LEU A 9 10.07 -41.14 0.28
N ALA A 10 9.05 -40.93 1.12
CA ALA A 10 7.81 -40.28 0.72
C ALA A 10 8.08 -38.78 0.49
N CYS A 11 8.19 -38.36 -0.76
CA CYS A 11 8.09 -36.95 -1.15
C CYS A 11 6.66 -36.49 -0.90
N ALA A 12 6.42 -35.77 0.19
CA ALA A 12 5.19 -35.00 0.36
C ALA A 12 5.19 -33.85 -0.68
N PRO A 13 4.06 -33.61 -1.38
CA PRO A 13 3.97 -32.46 -2.27
C PRO A 13 4.05 -31.17 -1.44
N ALA A 14 4.94 -30.27 -1.82
CA ALA A 14 4.93 -28.89 -1.35
C ALA A 14 3.60 -28.25 -1.78
N ILE A 15 2.69 -28.09 -0.82
CA ILE A 15 1.47 -27.30 -1.02
C ILE A 15 1.93 -25.88 -1.25
N ALA A 16 1.94 -25.44 -2.52
CA ALA A 16 1.98 -24.04 -2.85
C ALA A 16 0.73 -23.40 -2.22
N GLN A 17 0.94 -22.60 -1.16
CA GLN A 17 -0.12 -21.83 -0.52
C GLN A 17 -0.57 -20.72 -1.48
N THR A 18 -1.45 -21.07 -2.40
CA THR A 18 -2.18 -20.10 -3.22
C THR A 18 -3.28 -19.47 -2.36
N GLY A 19 -3.09 -18.19 -2.02
CA GLY A 19 -4.18 -17.23 -2.10
C GLY A 19 -5.15 -17.08 -0.93
N GLN A 20 -4.69 -17.02 0.32
CA GLN A 20 -5.48 -16.32 1.34
C GLN A 20 -4.58 -15.50 2.27
N TRP A 21 -4.47 -14.22 1.94
CA TRP A 21 -3.57 -13.25 2.58
C TRP A 21 -4.22 -12.48 3.73
N SER A 22 -5.39 -12.91 4.21
CA SER A 22 -6.12 -12.21 5.27
C SER A 22 -6.91 -13.19 6.13
N GLN A 23 -6.82 -12.98 7.45
CA GLN A 23 -7.72 -13.55 8.46
C GLN A 23 -9.16 -13.03 8.22
N PRO A 24 -10.22 -13.70 8.71
CA PRO A 24 -11.58 -13.23 8.56
C PRO A 24 -11.77 -11.82 9.15
N THR A 25 -12.56 -10.99 8.46
CA THR A 25 -12.92 -9.65 8.90
C THR A 25 -13.59 -9.69 10.27
N LYS A 26 -13.12 -8.87 11.21
CA LYS A 26 -13.82 -8.63 12.49
C LYS A 26 -14.73 -7.42 12.33
N THR A 27 -16.03 -7.61 12.54
CA THR A 27 -17.03 -6.52 12.56
C THR A 27 -17.41 -6.21 14.00
N GLU A 28 -17.25 -4.96 14.40
CA GLU A 28 -17.66 -4.44 15.70
C GLU A 28 -18.76 -3.38 15.48
N GLN A 29 -19.89 -3.50 16.19
CA GLN A 29 -20.95 -2.49 16.17
C GLN A 29 -20.56 -1.33 17.08
N TRP A 30 -20.52 -0.11 16.54
CA TRP A 30 -20.01 1.07 17.25
C TRP A 30 -21.09 2.09 17.60
N SER A 31 -22.33 1.89 17.15
CA SER A 31 -23.45 2.79 17.46
C SER A 31 -24.65 2.05 18.05
N GLN A 32 -25.33 2.69 18.98
CA GLN A 32 -26.73 2.39 19.31
C GLN A 32 -27.64 3.06 18.26
N PRO A 33 -28.82 2.50 17.95
CA PRO A 33 -29.79 3.16 17.08
C PRO A 33 -30.12 4.55 17.64
N PRO A 34 -30.44 5.55 16.78
CA PRO A 34 -30.90 6.83 17.28
C PRO A 34 -32.12 6.60 18.17
N GLN A 35 -32.03 6.96 19.45
CA GLN A 35 -33.23 7.08 20.26
C GLN A 35 -34.11 8.12 19.56
N ALA A 36 -35.38 7.78 19.34
CA ALA A 36 -36.35 8.72 18.80
C ALA A 36 -36.38 9.96 19.70
N GLN A 37 -35.70 11.02 19.27
CA GLN A 37 -35.80 12.31 19.92
C GLN A 37 -37.19 12.85 19.61
N SER A 38 -37.95 13.15 20.67
CA SER A 38 -39.23 13.86 20.58
C SER A 38 -39.08 15.11 19.70
N PRO A 39 -40.07 15.47 18.88
CA PRO A 39 -39.95 16.59 17.95
C PRO A 39 -39.65 17.89 18.70
N ALA A 40 -38.59 18.59 18.26
CA ALA A 40 -38.27 19.93 18.72
C ALA A 40 -39.33 20.94 18.25
N PRO A 41 -39.63 22.00 19.02
CA PRO A 41 -40.54 23.05 18.59
C PRO A 41 -40.00 23.83 17.39
N THR A 42 -40.91 24.22 16.50
CA THR A 42 -40.69 24.92 15.23
C THR A 42 -39.94 26.25 15.42
N PRO A 43 -38.94 26.60 14.58
CA PRO A 43 -38.35 27.93 14.58
C PRO A 43 -39.32 28.99 13.99
N PRO A 44 -39.29 30.25 14.47
CA PRO A 44 -40.09 31.32 13.89
C PRO A 44 -39.52 31.77 12.53
N ALA A 45 -40.41 32.34 11.72
CA ALA A 45 -40.24 32.67 10.30
C ALA A 45 -39.05 33.61 9.98
N PRO A 46 -38.51 33.59 8.74
CA PRO A 46 -37.38 34.44 8.35
C PRO A 46 -37.81 35.90 8.19
N GLY A 47 -37.16 36.80 8.94
CA GLY A 47 -37.25 38.24 8.74
C GLY A 47 -36.43 38.70 7.52
N LYS A 48 -36.99 39.64 6.75
CA LYS A 48 -36.33 40.32 5.62
C LYS A 48 -35.14 41.15 6.13
N GLY A 49 -33.93 40.87 5.65
CA GLY A 49 -32.72 41.68 5.85
C GLY A 49 -32.02 41.98 4.52
N GLY A 50 -31.69 43.24 4.28
CA GLY A 50 -31.12 43.79 3.03
C GLY A 50 -29.63 43.50 2.79
N PRO A 51 -29.03 44.10 1.73
CA PRO A 51 -27.81 43.60 1.10
C PRO A 51 -26.55 44.05 1.84
N GLY A 52 -25.64 43.12 2.09
CA GLY A 52 -24.41 43.38 2.85
C GLY A 52 -23.24 42.48 2.47
N GLN A 53 -22.40 43.02 1.59
CA GLN A 53 -20.93 42.88 1.53
C GLN A 53 -20.32 41.52 1.16
N SER A 54 -19.89 41.48 -0.10
CA SER A 54 -18.96 40.53 -0.70
C SER A 54 -17.66 40.37 0.09
N GLN A 55 -17.33 39.11 0.41
CA GLN A 55 -16.07 38.69 1.02
C GLN A 55 -14.89 38.90 0.05
N PRO A 56 -13.73 39.41 0.50
CA PRO A 56 -12.53 39.55 -0.33
C PRO A 56 -12.03 38.19 -0.84
N GLY A 57 -11.68 38.14 -2.12
CA GLY A 57 -11.24 36.93 -2.81
C GLY A 57 -10.01 36.29 -2.16
N LEU A 58 -10.12 34.99 -1.88
CA LEU A 58 -8.95 34.13 -1.69
C LEU A 58 -8.17 34.15 -3.00
N GLY A 59 -7.03 34.85 -2.99
CA GLY A 59 -6.08 34.86 -4.10
C GLY A 59 -5.79 33.41 -4.49
N SER A 60 -6.18 33.06 -5.71
CA SER A 60 -5.91 31.75 -6.28
C SER A 60 -4.40 31.66 -6.48
N SER A 61 -3.71 30.99 -5.54
CA SER A 61 -2.39 30.44 -5.84
C SER A 61 -2.55 29.59 -7.11
N PRO A 62 -1.67 29.72 -8.12
CA PRO A 62 -1.74 28.85 -9.28
C PRO A 62 -1.48 27.42 -8.82
N THR A 63 -2.55 26.63 -8.72
CA THR A 63 -2.43 25.17 -8.69
C THR A 63 -1.97 24.79 -10.09
N THR A 64 -0.66 24.63 -10.28
CA THR A 64 -0.13 23.98 -11.46
C THR A 64 -0.60 22.53 -11.41
N THR A 65 -1.79 22.25 -11.96
CA THR A 65 -2.24 20.89 -12.18
C THR A 65 -1.33 20.31 -13.25
N GLN A 66 -0.19 19.76 -12.84
CA GLN A 66 0.73 19.11 -13.75
C GLN A 66 -0.02 17.92 -14.36
N GLN A 67 -0.40 18.05 -15.63
CA GLN A 67 -1.05 16.97 -16.34
C GLN A 67 -0.04 15.84 -16.52
N VAL A 68 -0.28 14.72 -15.84
CA VAL A 68 0.53 13.51 -15.97
C VAL A 68 0.13 12.81 -17.26
N ALA A 69 1.11 12.49 -18.10
CA ALA A 69 0.86 11.68 -19.29
C ALA A 69 0.39 10.27 -18.86
N PRO A 70 -0.75 9.74 -19.36
CA PRO A 70 -1.28 8.45 -18.93
C PRO A 70 -0.25 7.30 -18.98
N ARG A 71 0.58 7.29 -20.02
CA ARG A 71 1.67 6.31 -20.20
C ARG A 71 2.66 6.24 -19.03
N ALA A 72 2.83 7.32 -18.26
CA ALA A 72 3.75 7.37 -17.14
C ALA A 72 3.25 6.58 -15.93
N MET A 73 1.96 6.25 -15.88
CA MET A 73 1.40 5.32 -14.90
C MET A 73 1.86 3.90 -15.23
N ASP A 74 1.68 3.45 -16.47
CA ASP A 74 2.05 2.08 -16.85
C ASP A 74 3.56 1.89 -17.02
N ASN A 75 4.26 2.95 -17.45
CA ASN A 75 5.66 2.93 -17.84
C ASN A 75 6.41 4.10 -17.18
N PRO A 76 6.79 3.98 -15.89
CA PRO A 76 7.65 4.96 -15.24
C PRO A 76 8.98 5.07 -15.99
N GLU A 77 9.53 6.29 -16.03
CA GLU A 77 10.78 6.57 -16.71
C GLU A 77 11.92 5.78 -16.05
N VAL A 78 12.74 5.08 -16.84
CA VAL A 78 13.96 4.44 -16.34
C VAL A 78 15.06 5.49 -16.22
N VAL A 79 15.63 5.64 -15.02
CA VAL A 79 16.71 6.60 -14.79
C VAL A 79 18.00 6.12 -15.45
N GLN A 80 18.63 6.96 -16.28
CA GLN A 80 19.90 6.65 -16.93
C GLN A 80 20.93 7.76 -16.65
N PRO A 81 22.18 7.42 -16.31
CA PRO A 81 22.66 6.06 -16.01
C PRO A 81 22.08 5.52 -14.70
N GLN A 82 22.04 4.20 -14.55
CA GLN A 82 21.63 3.56 -13.31
C GLN A 82 22.58 3.92 -12.17
N GLY A 83 22.03 4.47 -11.08
CA GLY A 83 22.80 4.82 -9.89
C GLY A 83 23.11 3.61 -9.00
N LYS A 84 24.05 3.79 -8.06
CA LYS A 84 24.29 2.79 -7.00
C LYS A 84 23.06 2.66 -6.11
N VAL A 85 22.73 1.43 -5.70
CA VAL A 85 21.68 1.17 -4.71
C VAL A 85 22.05 1.83 -3.37
N PRO A 86 21.11 2.56 -2.72
CA PRO A 86 21.35 3.14 -1.41
C PRO A 86 21.79 2.08 -0.40
N ALA A 87 22.83 2.36 0.39
CA ALA A 87 23.30 1.42 1.41
C ALA A 87 22.18 1.06 2.40
N GLY A 88 21.27 2.00 2.68
CA GLY A 88 20.09 1.79 3.51
C GLY A 88 19.17 0.68 3.02
N MET A 89 19.04 0.46 1.70
CA MET A 89 18.22 -0.61 1.12
C MET A 89 18.83 -2.00 1.26
N VAL A 90 20.14 -2.11 1.42
CA VAL A 90 20.83 -3.40 1.43
C VAL A 90 20.50 -4.16 2.71
N GLY A 91 20.15 -5.44 2.56
CA GLY A 91 19.79 -6.31 3.68
C GLY A 91 18.57 -7.17 3.38
N ARG A 92 18.09 -7.86 4.42
CA ARG A 92 16.87 -8.66 4.39
C ARG A 92 15.75 -7.89 5.07
N TRP A 93 14.62 -7.77 4.40
CA TRP A 93 13.44 -7.04 4.85
C TRP A 93 12.27 -8.01 5.00
N ASN A 94 11.70 -8.10 6.19
CA ASN A 94 10.44 -8.80 6.44
C ASN A 94 9.30 -7.86 6.04
N LEU A 95 8.55 -8.21 5.00
CA LEU A 95 7.51 -7.37 4.44
C LEU A 95 6.16 -7.65 5.11
N TRP A 96 5.40 -6.58 5.34
CA TRP A 96 4.07 -6.64 5.94
C TRP A 96 3.10 -5.76 5.15
N VAL A 97 1.99 -6.36 4.70
CA VAL A 97 0.84 -5.66 4.12
C VAL A 97 0.03 -5.07 5.27
N PRO A 98 -0.22 -3.75 5.29
CA PRO A 98 -1.02 -3.14 6.33
C PRO A 98 -2.46 -3.69 6.31
N GLY A 99 -3.06 -3.78 7.49
CA GLY A 99 -4.48 -4.08 7.63
C GLY A 99 -5.35 -2.89 7.25
N GLY A 100 -6.67 -3.10 7.24
CA GLY A 100 -7.66 -2.07 6.91
C GLY A 100 -8.66 -1.87 8.03
N ILE A 101 -9.08 -0.61 8.22
CA ILE A 101 -10.29 -0.27 8.97
C ILE A 101 -11.23 0.46 8.00
N TRP A 102 -12.47 0.01 7.91
CA TRP A 102 -13.52 0.72 7.17
C TRP A 102 -14.82 0.69 7.94
N TYR A 103 -15.69 1.64 7.63
CA TYR A 103 -17.00 1.75 8.27
C TYR A 103 -18.08 1.39 7.26
N SER A 104 -19.09 0.66 7.71
CA SER A 104 -20.31 0.40 6.94
C SER A 104 -21.53 0.80 7.76
N THR A 105 -22.65 1.05 7.11
CA THR A 105 -23.92 1.35 7.78
C THR A 105 -25.06 0.55 7.14
N ASP A 106 -26.04 0.15 7.97
CA ASP A 106 -27.31 -0.41 7.50
C ASP A 106 -28.46 0.62 7.49
N GLY A 107 -28.12 1.91 7.67
CA GLY A 107 -29.08 3.01 7.80
C GLY A 107 -29.56 3.28 9.24
N SER A 108 -29.35 2.33 10.17
CA SER A 108 -29.69 2.47 11.59
C SER A 108 -28.47 2.40 12.51
N ARG A 109 -27.42 1.73 12.06
CA ARG A 109 -26.18 1.46 12.81
C ARG A 109 -24.97 1.70 11.94
N ILE A 110 -23.87 2.03 12.60
CA ILE A 110 -22.52 2.12 12.03
C ILE A 110 -21.72 0.95 12.58
N TYR A 111 -21.11 0.22 11.66
CA TYR A 111 -20.24 -0.91 11.90
C TYR A 111 -18.82 -0.51 11.56
N ARG A 112 -17.88 -0.82 12.46
CA ARG A 112 -16.46 -0.75 12.18
C ARG A 112 -15.99 -2.14 11.78
N ASN A 113 -15.41 -2.25 10.60
CA ASN A 113 -14.83 -3.47 10.08
C ASN A 113 -13.32 -3.37 10.14
N TYR A 114 -12.68 -4.46 10.57
CA TYR A 114 -11.24 -4.58 10.65
C TYR A 114 -10.76 -5.80 9.89
N ALA A 115 -9.84 -5.59 8.96
CA ALA A 115 -9.02 -6.63 8.38
C ALA A 115 -7.62 -6.53 8.97
N GLN A 116 -7.13 -7.61 9.57
CA GLN A 116 -5.74 -7.69 10.00
C GLN A 116 -4.82 -7.67 8.78
N GLY A 117 -3.68 -7.00 8.92
CA GLY A 117 -2.60 -7.08 7.94
C GLY A 117 -1.99 -8.47 7.86
N ALA A 118 -1.06 -8.67 6.93
CA ALA A 118 -0.43 -9.97 6.73
C ALA A 118 1.04 -9.87 6.34
N ALA A 119 1.79 -10.92 6.67
CA ALA A 119 3.18 -11.05 6.27
C ALA A 119 3.26 -11.35 4.76
N MET A 120 4.14 -10.64 4.07
CA MET A 120 4.38 -10.75 2.63
C MET A 120 5.80 -11.27 2.36
N ASN A 121 6.20 -12.31 3.11
CA ASN A 121 7.51 -12.96 3.08
C ASN A 121 8.69 -11.93 3.21
N SER A 122 9.91 -12.30 2.78
CA SER A 122 11.08 -11.42 2.91
C SER A 122 11.75 -11.08 1.58
N LEU A 123 12.03 -9.79 1.38
CA LEU A 123 12.82 -9.25 0.28
C LEU A 123 14.28 -9.08 0.71
N THR A 124 15.21 -9.73 0.03
CA THR A 124 16.65 -9.53 0.26
C THR A 124 17.24 -8.71 -0.87
N ILE A 125 17.91 -7.60 -0.56
CA ILE A 125 18.60 -6.73 -1.53
C ILE A 125 20.11 -6.78 -1.23
N ARG A 126 20.91 -7.07 -2.26
CA ARG A 126 22.38 -7.11 -2.19
C ARG A 126 22.98 -5.78 -2.64
N ALA A 127 24.22 -5.51 -2.21
CA ALA A 127 24.94 -4.28 -2.55
C ALA A 127 25.19 -4.07 -4.05
N ASN A 128 25.22 -5.15 -4.85
CA ASN A 128 25.33 -5.09 -6.31
C ASN A 128 23.99 -4.79 -7.01
N GLY A 129 22.91 -4.58 -6.24
CA GLY A 129 21.56 -4.30 -6.71
C GLY A 129 20.76 -5.52 -7.17
N THR A 130 21.28 -6.74 -7.01
CA THR A 130 20.45 -7.93 -7.16
C THR A 130 19.54 -8.11 -5.95
N TYR A 131 18.34 -8.64 -6.15
CA TYR A 131 17.40 -8.94 -5.08
C TYR A 131 16.83 -10.34 -5.22
N SER A 132 16.34 -10.91 -4.11
CA SER A 132 15.55 -12.15 -4.10
C SER A 132 14.29 -11.98 -3.27
N TRP A 133 13.14 -12.37 -3.81
CA TRP A 133 11.83 -12.21 -3.19
C TRP A 133 10.83 -13.25 -3.70
N GLY A 134 10.13 -13.96 -2.80
CA GLY A 134 9.10 -14.93 -3.19
C GLY A 134 9.57 -16.07 -4.11
N GLY A 135 10.85 -16.42 -4.08
CA GLY A 135 11.45 -17.40 -5.00
C GLY A 135 11.99 -16.80 -6.31
N THR A 136 11.65 -15.55 -6.61
CA THR A 136 12.15 -14.81 -7.77
C THR A 136 13.43 -14.07 -7.44
N THR A 137 14.34 -13.97 -8.42
CA THR A 137 15.55 -13.14 -8.34
C THR A 137 15.53 -12.13 -9.48
N GLY A 138 15.99 -10.91 -9.20
CA GLY A 138 16.07 -9.85 -10.20
C GLY A 138 17.14 -8.83 -9.88
N ARG A 139 17.15 -7.74 -10.64
CA ARG A 139 18.03 -6.59 -10.41
C ARG A 139 17.19 -5.33 -10.26
N LEU A 140 17.48 -4.56 -9.23
CA LEU A 140 16.87 -3.26 -9.03
C LEU A 140 17.18 -2.36 -10.22
N THR A 141 16.12 -1.77 -10.77
CA THR A 141 16.20 -0.74 -11.81
C THR A 141 15.64 0.53 -11.22
N GLU A 142 16.45 1.57 -11.15
CA GLU A 142 16.01 2.89 -10.70
C GLU A 142 15.05 3.48 -11.73
N ILE A 143 13.90 3.92 -11.23
CA ILE A 143 12.80 4.47 -12.02
C ILE A 143 12.32 5.78 -11.39
N ARG A 144 11.66 6.59 -12.21
CA ARG A 144 10.99 7.81 -11.79
C ARG A 144 9.49 7.68 -12.05
N PRO A 145 8.70 7.27 -11.05
CA PRO A 145 7.25 7.29 -11.19
C PRO A 145 6.73 8.73 -11.28
N TRP A 146 5.54 8.89 -11.86
CA TRP A 146 4.91 10.21 -12.02
C TRP A 146 4.58 10.90 -10.69
N PHE A 147 4.49 10.14 -9.60
CA PHE A 147 4.29 10.63 -8.23
C PHE A 147 5.60 10.74 -7.42
N ALA A 148 6.77 10.60 -8.06
CA ALA A 148 8.05 10.63 -7.37
C ALA A 148 8.22 11.90 -6.54
N GLN A 149 8.53 11.74 -5.26
CA GLN A 149 8.82 12.87 -4.38
C GLN A 149 10.24 13.40 -4.64
N PRO A 150 10.47 14.72 -4.55
CA PRO A 150 11.81 15.29 -4.67
C PRO A 150 12.78 14.66 -3.67
N GLY A 151 13.95 14.23 -4.15
CA GLY A 151 14.99 13.60 -3.32
C GLY A 151 14.77 12.11 -3.01
N GLU A 152 13.60 11.56 -3.32
CA GLU A 152 13.31 10.13 -3.14
C GLU A 152 13.73 9.31 -4.35
N ARG A 153 14.19 8.09 -4.09
CA ARG A 153 14.63 7.14 -5.13
C ARG A 153 13.75 5.91 -5.11
N TYR A 154 13.23 5.55 -6.27
CA TYR A 154 12.32 4.42 -6.47
C TYR A 154 12.99 3.37 -7.34
N PHE A 155 12.80 2.11 -6.99
CA PHE A 155 13.39 0.98 -7.70
C PHE A 155 12.31 -0.04 -8.05
N ALA A 156 12.30 -0.49 -9.30
CA ALA A 156 11.42 -1.57 -9.72
C ALA A 156 11.84 -2.88 -9.02
N VAL A 157 10.86 -3.55 -8.41
CA VAL A 157 10.98 -4.93 -7.92
C VAL A 157 9.80 -5.74 -8.45
N GLN A 158 10.06 -6.98 -8.79
CA GLN A 158 9.09 -7.89 -9.37
C GLN A 158 9.06 -9.18 -8.56
N LEU A 159 7.85 -9.57 -8.15
CA LEU A 159 7.59 -10.80 -7.39
C LEU A 159 7.37 -11.98 -8.34
N ASP A 160 6.62 -11.78 -9.42
CA ASP A 160 6.39 -12.74 -10.51
C ASP A 160 6.08 -11.99 -11.82
N ALA A 161 5.71 -12.71 -12.89
CA ALA A 161 5.47 -12.12 -14.21
C ALA A 161 4.48 -10.94 -14.21
N ASP A 162 3.48 -10.96 -13.33
CA ASP A 162 2.36 -10.03 -13.31
C ASP A 162 2.44 -9.04 -12.12
N LEU A 163 3.15 -9.40 -11.04
CA LEU A 163 3.23 -8.61 -9.83
C LEU A 163 4.52 -7.79 -9.75
N LYS A 164 4.41 -6.54 -10.18
CA LYS A 164 5.45 -5.51 -10.08
C LYS A 164 5.13 -4.49 -8.99
N TYR A 165 6.16 -4.04 -8.31
CA TYR A 165 6.09 -3.02 -7.26
C TYR A 165 7.23 -2.02 -7.42
N MET A 166 7.09 -0.89 -6.73
CA MET A 166 8.15 0.10 -6.60
C MET A 166 8.63 0.10 -5.15
N ALA A 167 9.93 -0.11 -4.95
CA ALA A 167 10.58 -0.05 -3.65
C ALA A 167 11.21 1.32 -3.42
N ARG A 168 11.02 1.87 -2.22
CA ARG A 168 11.69 3.10 -1.74
C ARG A 168 12.21 2.86 -0.33
N HIS A 169 13.35 3.43 0.02
CA HIS A 169 13.86 3.37 1.39
C HIS A 169 13.50 4.65 2.14
N ASP A 170 12.68 4.52 3.18
CA ASP A 170 12.43 5.59 4.15
C ASP A 170 13.62 5.63 5.12
N ALA A 171 14.57 6.53 4.86
CA ALA A 171 15.75 6.67 5.68
C ALA A 171 15.45 7.18 7.09
N GLY A 172 14.39 7.98 7.26
CA GLY A 172 13.98 8.51 8.57
C GLY A 172 13.44 7.42 9.50
N LYS A 173 12.82 6.38 8.93
CA LYS A 173 12.28 5.24 9.70
C LYS A 173 13.12 3.97 9.62
N GLY A 174 14.13 3.93 8.74
CA GLY A 174 14.94 2.74 8.50
C GLY A 174 14.12 1.57 7.93
N LYS A 175 13.19 1.87 7.02
CA LYS A 175 12.25 0.89 6.43
C LYS A 175 12.32 0.91 4.91
N VAL A 176 11.83 -0.15 4.28
CA VAL A 176 11.54 -0.16 2.85
C VAL A 176 10.03 -0.13 2.65
N ASP A 177 9.52 0.81 1.88
CA ASP A 177 8.14 0.82 1.45
C ASP A 177 8.03 0.21 0.05
N LEU A 178 7.02 -0.63 -0.14
CA LEU A 178 6.58 -1.12 -1.44
C LEU A 178 5.30 -0.40 -1.84
N PHE A 179 5.25 0.03 -3.09
CA PHE A 179 4.09 0.67 -3.70
C PHE A 179 3.59 -0.16 -4.87
N PHE A 180 2.27 -0.17 -5.07
CA PHE A 180 1.66 -0.75 -6.26
C PHE A 180 2.13 -0.04 -7.52
N TRP A 181 2.45 -0.83 -8.55
CA TRP A 181 2.86 -0.30 -9.83
C TRP A 181 1.81 0.66 -10.41
N GLY A 182 2.28 1.72 -11.06
CA GLY A 182 1.51 2.76 -11.73
C GLY A 182 0.60 3.66 -10.91
N VAL A 183 0.13 3.22 -9.73
CA VAL A 183 -0.80 4.01 -8.90
C VAL A 183 -0.14 4.63 -7.68
N GLY A 184 0.98 4.08 -7.20
CA GLY A 184 1.71 4.63 -6.05
C GLY A 184 1.03 4.45 -4.69
N GLY A 185 -0.06 3.66 -4.63
CA GLY A 185 -0.66 3.23 -3.37
C GLY A 185 0.30 2.36 -2.57
N HIS A 186 0.32 2.55 -1.25
CA HIS A 186 1.17 1.77 -0.35
C HIS A 186 0.70 0.31 -0.33
N ALA A 187 1.62 -0.62 -0.62
CA ALA A 187 1.34 -2.04 -0.69
C ALA A 187 1.86 -2.78 0.55
N ALA A 188 3.08 -2.48 0.97
CA ALA A 188 3.70 -3.13 2.13
C ALA A 188 4.82 -2.28 2.71
N THR A 189 5.16 -2.54 3.98
CA THR A 189 6.37 -2.02 4.61
C THR A 189 7.27 -3.17 5.03
N GLY A 190 8.55 -3.03 4.74
CA GLY A 190 9.64 -3.89 5.15
C GLY A 190 10.37 -3.36 6.37
N THR A 191 10.57 -4.24 7.35
CA THR A 191 11.46 -4.01 8.50
C THR A 191 12.58 -5.04 8.53
N ARG A 192 13.73 -4.67 9.06
CA ARG A 192 14.90 -5.55 9.20
C ARG A 192 15.26 -5.74 10.66
#